data_AF-A0A9D9AFU7-F1
#
_entry.id   AF-A0A9D9AFU7-F1
#
_cell.length_a   1.000
_cell.length_b   1.000
_cell.length_c   1.000
_cell.angle_alpha   90.00
_cell.angle_beta   90.00
_cell.angle_gamma   90.00
#
_symmetry.space_group_name_H-M   'P 1'
#
loop_
_entity.id
_entity.type
_entity.pdbx_description
1 polymer ?
#
loop_
_entity_poly.entity_id
_entity_poly.type
_entity_poly.pdbx_seq_one_letter_code
_entity_poly.pdbx_strand_id
1 'polypeptide(L)'
;MSAPSVESAAAYALAQCALADLKAAIYQVLYAAGSPGLKNVDIGRSLGIYGGHVGHEGHLSRTLLAVMEAEGVVEQDQETKLWSLKGFPPKNERIPKADLKPASREDL
;
A
#
# COMPACT_ATOMS: atom_id res chain seq x y z
N MET A 1 -31.65 -17.32 -3.47
CA MET A 1 -30.74 -16.42 -4.22
C MET A 1 -30.57 -17.03 -5.60
N SER A 2 -31.15 -16.42 -6.64
CA SER A 2 -30.93 -16.89 -8.02
C SER A 2 -29.47 -16.69 -8.39
N ALA A 3 -28.85 -17.68 -9.05
CA ALA A 3 -27.48 -17.56 -9.51
C ALA A 3 -27.34 -16.34 -10.44
N PRO A 4 -26.26 -15.53 -10.31
CA PRO A 4 -26.00 -14.44 -11.24
C PRO A 4 -25.86 -15.00 -12.66
N SER A 5 -26.42 -14.29 -13.65
CA SER A 5 -26.25 -14.65 -15.06
C SER A 5 -24.76 -14.66 -15.45
N VAL A 6 -24.39 -15.41 -16.48
CA VAL A 6 -22.99 -15.53 -16.94
C VAL A 6 -22.36 -14.17 -17.25
N GLU A 7 -23.15 -13.23 -17.79
CA GLU A 7 -22.73 -11.83 -18.01
C GLU A 7 -22.43 -11.08 -16.70
N SER A 8 -23.20 -11.34 -15.64
CA SER A 8 -22.93 -10.80 -14.31
C SER A 8 -21.65 -11.38 -13.69
N ALA A 9 -21.31 -12.64 -13.99
CA ALA A 9 -20.07 -13.25 -13.51
C ALA A 9 -18.82 -12.66 -14.19
N ALA A 10 -18.88 -12.41 -15.51
CA ALA A 10 -17.79 -11.77 -16.24
C ALA A 10 -17.56 -10.32 -15.77
N ALA A 11 -18.63 -9.53 -15.62
CA ALA A 11 -18.54 -8.17 -15.09
C ALA A 11 -18.02 -8.14 -13.65
N TYR A 12 -18.44 -9.09 -12.80
CA TYR A 12 -17.91 -9.23 -11.45
C TYR A 12 -16.41 -9.51 -11.44
N ALA A 13 -15.96 -10.48 -12.24
CA ALA A 13 -14.54 -10.82 -12.34
C ALA A 13 -13.71 -9.62 -12.82
N LEU A 14 -14.19 -8.90 -13.84
CA LEU A 14 -13.55 -7.68 -14.32
C LEU A 14 -13.42 -6.63 -13.21
N ALA A 15 -14.48 -6.40 -12.44
CA ALA A 15 -14.46 -5.44 -11.33
C ALA A 15 -13.47 -5.84 -10.22
N GLN A 16 -13.42 -7.13 -9.87
CA GLN A 16 -12.48 -7.62 -8.85
C GLN A 16 -11.03 -7.53 -9.33
N CYS A 17 -10.74 -7.85 -10.59
CA CYS A 17 -9.41 -7.67 -11.16
C CYS A 17 -8.99 -6.20 -11.16
N ALA A 18 -9.86 -5.30 -11.61
CA ALA A 18 -9.56 -3.87 -11.59
C ALA A 18 -9.28 -3.34 -10.16
N LEU A 19 -10.03 -3.82 -9.16
CA LEU A 19 -9.78 -3.48 -7.75
C LEU A 19 -8.42 -4.04 -7.27
N ALA A 20 -8.09 -5.28 -7.61
CA ALA A 20 -6.81 -5.89 -7.26
C ALA A 20 -5.64 -5.13 -7.89
N ASP A 21 -5.76 -4.73 -9.17
CA ASP A 21 -4.75 -3.96 -9.90
C ASP A 21 -4.54 -2.58 -9.27
N LEU A 22 -5.62 -1.89 -8.89
CA LEU A 22 -5.54 -0.61 -8.18
C LEU A 22 -4.82 -0.73 -6.83
N LYS A 23 -5.15 -1.76 -6.04
CA LYS A 23 -4.47 -2.03 -4.76
C LYS A 23 -2.98 -2.37 -4.97
N ALA A 24 -2.67 -3.16 -5.99
CA ALA A 24 -1.29 -3.51 -6.34
C ALA A 24 -0.47 -2.28 -6.77
N ALA A 25 -1.05 -1.37 -7.55
CA ALA A 25 -0.39 -0.13 -7.96
C ALA A 25 -0.09 0.79 -6.75
N ILE A 26 -1.03 0.93 -5.81
CA ILE A 26 -0.81 1.66 -4.55
C ILE A 26 0.32 1.01 -3.74
N TYR A 27 0.30 -0.31 -3.61
CA TYR A 27 1.36 -1.04 -2.92
C TYR A 27 2.74 -0.75 -3.52
N GLN A 28 2.87 -0.81 -4.85
CA GLN A 28 4.15 -0.54 -5.53
C GLN A 28 4.65 0.89 -5.31
N VAL A 29 3.75 1.88 -5.33
CA VAL A 29 4.08 3.28 -5.04
C VAL A 29 4.59 3.44 -3.60
N LEU A 30 3.92 2.84 -2.63
CA LEU A 30 4.32 2.88 -1.22
C LEU A 30 5.63 2.11 -0.98
N TYR A 31 5.81 0.96 -1.62
CA TYR A 31 7.05 0.19 -1.59
C TYR A 31 8.24 1.01 -2.10
N ALA A 32 8.07 1.68 -3.24
CA ALA A 32 9.10 2.52 -3.84
C ALA A 32 9.45 3.72 -2.94
N ALA A 33 8.44 4.37 -2.35
CA ALA A 33 8.66 5.46 -1.39
C ALA A 33 9.44 4.96 -0.15
N GLY A 34 9.05 3.82 0.42
CA GLY A 34 9.55 3.35 1.70
C GLY A 34 9.19 4.32 2.83
N SER A 35 10.04 4.42 3.86
CA SER A 35 9.82 5.33 4.99
C SER A 35 10.15 6.79 4.64
N PRO A 36 9.35 7.78 5.07
CA PRO A 36 8.21 7.68 5.99
C PRO A 36 6.85 7.38 5.34
N GLY A 37 6.81 7.13 4.03
CA GLY A 37 5.57 6.92 3.26
C GLY A 37 5.17 8.14 2.45
N LEU A 38 3.91 8.21 2.04
CA LEU A 38 3.37 9.26 1.17
C LEU A 38 2.01 9.77 1.64
N LYS A 39 1.65 11.01 1.32
CA LYS A 39 0.29 11.50 1.56
C LYS A 39 -0.66 10.92 0.50
N ASN A 40 -1.94 10.79 0.85
CA ASN A 40 -3.00 10.38 -0.08
C ASN A 40 -2.98 11.16 -1.41
N VAL A 41 -2.71 12.47 -1.34
CA VAL A 41 -2.63 13.33 -2.54
C VAL A 41 -1.49 12.93 -3.48
N ASP A 42 -0.32 12.59 -2.93
CA ASP A 42 0.85 12.23 -3.72
C ASP A 42 0.68 10.84 -4.35
N ILE A 43 0.10 9.90 -3.59
CA ILE A 43 -0.25 8.56 -4.09
C ILE A 43 -1.27 8.68 -5.22
N GLY A 44 -2.36 9.42 -5.00
CA GLY A 44 -3.39 9.57 -6.02
C GLY A 44 -2.86 10.26 -7.29
N ARG A 45 -2.03 11.31 -7.14
CA ARG A 45 -1.49 12.05 -8.28
C ARG A 45 -0.51 11.21 -9.10
N SER A 46 0.36 10.45 -8.43
CA SER A 46 1.33 9.59 -9.12
C SER A 46 0.65 8.48 -9.93
N LEU A 47 -0.53 8.01 -9.49
CA LEU A 47 -1.32 7.00 -10.17
C LEU A 47 -2.38 7.57 -11.12
N GLY A 48 -2.53 8.88 -11.23
CA GLY A 48 -3.58 9.51 -12.05
C GLY A 48 -5.01 9.27 -11.53
N ILE A 49 -5.16 8.83 -10.27
CA ILE A 49 -6.46 8.55 -9.62
C ILE A 49 -6.86 9.63 -8.61
N TYR A 50 -6.08 10.70 -8.50
CA TYR A 50 -6.46 11.92 -7.77
C TYR A 50 -7.38 12.78 -8.63
N GLY A 51 -8.56 12.23 -8.91
CA GLY A 51 -9.64 12.91 -9.62
C GLY A 51 -10.88 13.06 -8.74
N GLY A 52 -11.85 13.82 -9.22
CA GLY A 52 -13.12 14.08 -8.55
C GLY A 52 -13.74 15.38 -9.04
N HIS A 53 -14.99 15.64 -8.64
CA HIS A 53 -15.54 16.99 -8.73
C HIS A 53 -14.89 17.88 -7.67
N VAL A 54 -14.86 19.20 -7.85
CA VAL A 54 -14.33 20.13 -6.83
C VAL A 54 -15.03 19.83 -5.49
N GLY A 55 -14.25 19.51 -4.46
CA GLY A 55 -14.73 19.08 -3.14
C GLY A 55 -14.74 17.55 -2.89
N HIS A 56 -14.57 16.72 -3.91
CA HIS A 56 -14.53 15.26 -3.84
C HIS A 56 -13.24 14.65 -4.41
N GLU A 57 -12.19 15.44 -4.56
CA GLU A 57 -10.90 14.95 -5.06
C GLU A 57 -10.28 13.93 -4.09
N GLY A 58 -9.69 12.87 -4.66
CA GLY A 58 -8.95 11.88 -3.89
C GLY A 58 -9.83 10.96 -3.03
N HIS A 59 -11.15 10.92 -3.26
CA HIS A 59 -12.04 9.96 -2.62
C HIS A 59 -11.69 8.53 -3.02
N LEU A 60 -11.40 8.28 -4.30
CA LEU A 60 -11.03 6.95 -4.78
C LEU A 60 -9.77 6.43 -4.07
N SER A 61 -8.68 7.21 -4.06
CA SER A 61 -7.44 6.81 -3.39
C SER A 61 -7.63 6.66 -1.87
N ARG A 62 -8.41 7.53 -1.23
CA ARG A 62 -8.72 7.42 0.21
C ARG A 62 -9.51 6.15 0.52
N THR A 63 -10.51 5.83 -0.29
CA THR A 63 -11.31 4.60 -0.11
C THR A 63 -10.45 3.36 -0.29
N LEU A 64 -9.60 3.32 -1.31
CA LEU A 64 -8.69 2.19 -1.52
C LEU A 64 -7.69 2.02 -0.37
N LEU A 65 -7.11 3.11 0.13
CA LEU A 65 -6.20 3.08 1.28
C LEU A 65 -6.90 2.57 2.54
N ALA A 66 -8.13 3.01 2.81
CA ALA A 66 -8.91 2.50 3.94
C ALA A 66 -9.25 1.00 3.81
N VAL A 67 -9.55 0.53 2.60
CA VAL A 67 -9.73 -0.91 2.34
C VAL A 67 -8.44 -1.68 2.61
N MET A 68 -7.30 -1.21 2.10
CA MET A 68 -6.01 -1.84 2.31
C MET A 68 -5.56 -1.79 3.78
N GLU A 69 -5.94 -0.76 4.53
CA GLU A 69 -5.71 -0.66 5.98
C GLU A 69 -6.51 -1.71 6.75
N ALA A 70 -7.79 -1.87 6.42
CA ALA A 70 -8.64 -2.91 6.99
C ALA A 70 -8.14 -4.32 6.65
N GLU A 71 -7.54 -4.50 5.47
CA GLU A 71 -6.84 -5.73 5.06
C GLU A 71 -5.47 -5.92 5.74
N GLY A 72 -4.99 -4.92 6.49
CA GLY A 72 -3.72 -4.96 7.22
C GLY A 72 -2.47 -4.78 6.35
N VAL A 73 -2.60 -4.24 5.14
CA VAL A 73 -1.50 -4.07 4.17
C VAL A 73 -0.77 -2.74 4.37
N VAL A 74 -1.52 -1.69 4.71
CA VAL A 74 -1.01 -0.33 4.92
C VAL A 74 -1.46 0.21 6.27
N GLU A 75 -0.84 1.28 6.71
CA GLU A 75 -1.25 2.02 7.91
C GLU A 75 -1.12 3.53 7.68
N GLN A 76 -1.96 4.31 8.35
CA GLN A 76 -1.86 5.77 8.36
C GLN A 76 -1.32 6.28 9.69
N ASP A 77 -0.26 7.10 9.61
CA ASP A 77 0.20 7.90 10.74
C ASP A 77 -0.82 9.02 11.04
N GLN A 78 -1.32 9.08 12.27
CA GLN A 78 -2.37 10.01 12.65
C GLN A 78 -1.92 11.47 12.78
N GLU A 79 -0.63 11.71 12.99
CA GLU A 79 -0.05 13.05 13.12
C GLU A 79 0.33 13.60 11.74
N THR A 80 1.11 12.83 10.98
CA THR A 80 1.66 13.26 9.69
C THR A 80 0.72 13.02 8.51
N LYS A 81 -0.30 12.16 8.71
CA LYS A 81 -1.24 11.69 7.67
C LYS A 81 -0.58 10.95 6.51
N LEU A 82 0.66 10.50 6.70
CA LEU A 82 1.38 9.67 5.75
C LEU A 82 0.86 8.23 5.80
N TRP A 83 0.86 7.59 4.63
CA TRP A 83 0.54 6.19 4.45
C TRP A 83 1.83 5.43 4.14
N SER A 84 2.00 4.27 4.79
CA SER A 84 3.15 3.38 4.60
C SER A 84 2.68 1.93 4.53
N LEU A 85 3.56 1.04 4.04
CA LEU A 85 3.32 -0.40 4.13
C LEU A 85 3.49 -0.88 5.57
N LYS A 86 2.54 -1.67 6.06
CA LYS A 86 2.60 -2.23 7.41
C LYS A 86 3.73 -3.25 7.51
N GLY A 87 4.56 -3.14 8.55
CA GLY A 87 5.69 -4.05 8.76
C GLY A 87 6.92 -3.80 7.87
N PHE A 88 6.94 -2.70 7.12
CA PHE A 88 8.16 -2.25 6.44
C PHE A 88 9.04 -1.52 7.47
N PRO A 89 10.25 -2.00 7.78
CA PRO A 89 11.12 -1.29 8.72
C PRO A 89 11.43 0.10 8.15
N PRO A 90 11.52 1.13 9.01
CA PRO A 90 12.01 2.42 8.56
C PRO A 90 13.37 2.21 7.92
N LYS A 91 13.60 2.74 6.71
CA LYS A 91 14.89 2.65 5.98
C LYS A 91 16.11 3.13 6.81
N ASN A 92 15.88 3.72 7.99
CA ASN A 92 16.88 4.22 8.93
C ASN A 92 17.14 3.34 10.18
N GLU A 93 16.58 2.15 10.29
CA GLU A 93 17.09 1.19 11.29
C GLU A 93 18.47 0.69 10.83
N ARG A 94 19.50 1.41 11.25
CA ARG A 94 20.87 0.88 11.30
C ARG A 94 20.77 -0.42 12.09
N ILE A 95 20.97 -1.55 11.43
CA ILE A 95 21.18 -2.84 12.08
C ILE A 95 22.21 -2.59 13.20
N PRO A 96 21.87 -2.80 14.49
CA PRO A 96 22.84 -2.70 15.56
C PRO A 96 23.97 -3.68 15.24
N LYS A 97 25.22 -3.21 15.21
CA LYS A 97 26.42 -4.02 14.97
C LYS A 97 26.66 -5.15 16.01
N ALA A 98 25.70 -5.45 16.87
CA ALA A 98 25.86 -6.31 18.04
C ALA A 98 25.93 -7.82 17.70
N ASP A 99 25.45 -8.25 16.53
CA ASP A 99 25.34 -9.70 16.22
C ASP A 99 26.42 -10.25 15.28
N LEU A 100 27.39 -9.43 14.86
CA LEU A 100 28.59 -9.91 14.17
C LEU A 100 29.65 -10.28 15.21
N LYS A 101 29.51 -11.46 15.81
CA LYS A 101 30.63 -12.10 16.50
C LYS A 101 31.68 -12.45 15.42
N PRO A 102 32.90 -11.87 15.44
CA PRO A 102 33.92 -12.30 14.50
C PRO A 102 34.23 -13.77 14.77
N ALA A 103 34.26 -14.59 13.72
CA ALA A 103 34.67 -15.98 13.81
C ALA A 103 36.02 -16.04 14.54
N SER A 104 36.03 -16.74 15.67
CA SER A 104 37.24 -16.99 16.44
C SER A 104 38.23 -17.76 15.55
N ARG A 105 39.47 -17.28 15.55
CA ARG A 105 40.59 -17.83 14.80
C ARG A 105 41.13 -19.11 15.48
N GLU A 106 40.27 -20.11 15.65
CA GLU A 106 40.67 -21.44 16.15
C GLU A 106 40.21 -22.60 15.25
N ASP A 107 39.57 -22.34 14.11
CA ASP A 107 39.17 -23.36 13.14
C ASP A 107 40.09 -23.40 11.89
N LEU A 108 41.41 -23.47 12.09
CA LEU A 108 42.40 -23.80 11.04
C LEU A 108 43.22 -25.03 11.44
#